data_AF-W7YP19-F1
#
_entry.id   AF-W7YP19-F1
#
_cell.length_a   1.000
_cell.length_b   1.000
_cell.length_c   1.000
_cell.angle_alpha   90.00
_cell.angle_beta   90.00
_cell.angle_gamma   90.00
#
_symmetry.space_group_name_H-M   'P 1'
#
loop_
_entity.id
_entity.type
_entity.pdbx_description
1 polymer ?
#
loop_
_entity_poly.entity_id
_entity_poly.type
_entity_poly.pdbx_seq_one_letter_code
_entity_poly.pdbx_strand_id
1 'polypeptide(L)'
;MINSNKYNLLVVLGPTASGKTALAVPLAYEINGEIISADSRQVYRNMDLGTGKDLDEYVVEGQQVPYHLINIADAGYKYNVYEYQRDFFKAFEDIHRRDKFPVMCGGTGMYIEAVLNGYKMIQVPSNPMLRKKLESNTLDELAGVLSSMKRLHNTTEVDTKKRAIRAIEIETYYQSHPEIEVELPELRPLIIGVHIDREKRREKITQRLRSRLKEGMVEEVKRILELV
;
A
#
# COMPACT_ATOMS: atom_id res chain seq x y z
N MET A 1 -23.16 -11.69 -13.34
CA MET A 1 -22.98 -11.91 -11.89
C MET A 1 -21.69 -12.70 -11.68
N ILE A 2 -20.66 -12.08 -11.10
CA ILE A 2 -19.49 -12.83 -10.64
C ILE A 2 -19.99 -13.81 -9.59
N ASN A 3 -19.75 -15.10 -9.80
CA ASN A 3 -20.10 -16.12 -8.83
C ASN A 3 -19.27 -15.81 -7.56
N SER A 4 -19.90 -15.23 -6.54
CA SER A 4 -19.27 -14.78 -5.28
C SER A 4 -18.57 -15.93 -4.52
N ASN A 5 -18.75 -17.17 -4.99
CA ASN A 5 -18.00 -18.34 -4.54
C ASN A 5 -16.62 -18.54 -5.19
N LYS A 6 -16.22 -17.79 -6.23
CA LYS A 6 -14.90 -17.99 -6.88
C LYS A 6 -13.86 -16.93 -6.50
N TYR A 7 -14.27 -15.66 -6.47
CA TYR A 7 -13.39 -14.54 -6.15
C TYR A 7 -14.07 -13.63 -5.12
N ASN A 8 -13.29 -13.09 -4.19
CA ASN A 8 -13.76 -12.10 -3.21
C ASN A 8 -12.95 -10.78 -3.23
N LEU A 9 -12.02 -10.66 -4.18
CA LEU A 9 -11.22 -9.46 -4.40
C LEU A 9 -10.87 -9.35 -5.88
N LEU A 10 -11.09 -8.19 -6.48
CA LEU A 10 -10.51 -7.86 -7.79
C LEU A 10 -9.28 -6.99 -7.56
N VAL A 11 -8.18 -7.31 -8.21
CA VAL A 11 -6.93 -6.54 -8.14
C VAL A 11 -6.60 -6.00 -9.52
N VAL A 12 -6.57 -4.68 -9.66
CA VAL A 12 -6.15 -3.98 -10.87
C VAL A 12 -4.82 -3.28 -10.60
N LEU A 13 -3.73 -3.83 -11.15
CA LEU A 13 -2.38 -3.35 -10.92
C LEU A 13 -1.68 -2.91 -12.20
N GLY A 14 -0.62 -2.12 -12.06
CA GLY A 14 0.20 -1.65 -13.18
C GLY A 14 1.05 -0.42 -12.84
N PRO A 15 1.93 0.02 -13.75
CA PRO A 15 2.78 1.18 -13.52
C PRO A 15 2.00 2.50 -13.60
N THR A 16 2.53 3.59 -13.03
CA THR A 16 1.92 4.93 -13.14
C THR A 16 1.65 5.29 -14.60
N ALA A 17 0.53 5.97 -14.85
CA ALA A 17 0.03 6.33 -16.18
C ALA A 17 -0.30 5.14 -17.12
N SER A 18 -0.52 3.93 -16.59
CA SER A 18 -1.00 2.79 -17.40
C SER A 18 -2.51 2.79 -17.66
N GLY A 19 -3.30 3.61 -16.96
CA GLY A 19 -4.76 3.63 -17.07
C GLY A 19 -5.49 2.68 -16.12
N LYS A 20 -4.87 2.33 -14.98
CA LYS A 20 -5.45 1.44 -13.96
C LYS A 20 -6.81 1.94 -13.46
N THR A 21 -6.88 3.21 -13.04
CA THR A 21 -8.09 3.82 -12.48
C THR A 21 -9.22 3.83 -13.50
N ALA A 22 -8.93 4.26 -14.73
CA ALA A 22 -9.86 4.19 -15.87
C ALA A 22 -10.36 2.78 -16.22
N LEU A 23 -9.70 1.71 -15.76
CA LEU A 23 -10.20 0.34 -15.86
C LEU A 23 -10.95 -0.08 -14.58
N ALA A 24 -10.35 0.17 -13.41
CA ALA A 24 -10.84 -0.30 -12.13
C ALA A 24 -12.16 0.35 -11.71
N VAL A 25 -12.32 1.67 -11.93
CA VAL A 25 -13.51 2.40 -11.50
C VAL A 25 -14.75 1.95 -12.28
N PRO A 26 -14.78 1.93 -13.63
CA PRO A 26 -15.94 1.41 -14.36
C PRO A 26 -16.24 -0.05 -14.01
N LEU A 27 -15.22 -0.89 -13.83
CA LEU A 27 -15.43 -2.27 -13.40
C LEU A 27 -16.07 -2.35 -12.01
N ALA A 28 -15.61 -1.54 -11.04
CA ALA A 28 -16.20 -1.48 -9.71
C ALA A 28 -17.66 -1.02 -9.78
N TYR A 29 -17.97 -0.03 -10.61
CA TYR A 29 -19.35 0.42 -10.85
C TYR A 29 -20.25 -0.74 -11.32
N GLU A 30 -19.85 -1.42 -12.40
CA GLU A 30 -20.62 -2.52 -13.02
C GLU A 30 -20.85 -3.72 -12.08
N ILE A 31 -19.90 -3.99 -11.18
CA ILE A 31 -20.00 -5.12 -10.25
C ILE A 31 -20.53 -4.72 -8.87
N ASN A 32 -21.08 -3.51 -8.72
CA ASN A 32 -21.58 -2.98 -7.45
C ASN A 32 -20.51 -3.05 -6.34
N GLY A 33 -19.29 -2.64 -6.71
CA GLY A 33 -18.10 -2.69 -5.89
C GLY A 33 -17.61 -1.33 -5.40
N GLU A 34 -16.55 -1.38 -4.58
CA GLU A 34 -15.90 -0.21 -4.00
C GLU A 34 -14.38 -0.33 -4.17
N ILE A 35 -13.71 0.80 -4.40
CA ILE A 35 -12.26 0.83 -4.67
C ILE A 35 -11.47 0.90 -3.36
N ILE A 36 -10.45 0.07 -3.19
CA ILE A 36 -9.42 0.24 -2.16
C ILE A 36 -8.13 0.67 -2.85
N SER A 37 -7.64 1.88 -2.58
CA SER A 37 -6.41 2.39 -3.21
C SER A 37 -5.17 1.67 -2.67
N ALA A 38 -4.35 1.14 -3.57
CA ALA A 38 -3.03 0.56 -3.30
C ALA A 38 -1.90 1.51 -3.77
N ASP A 39 -2.02 2.79 -3.42
CA ASP A 39 -1.06 3.85 -3.75
C ASP A 39 -0.52 4.54 -2.48
N SER A 40 0.77 4.37 -2.22
CA SER A 40 1.45 4.94 -1.04
C SER A 40 1.48 6.47 -0.98
N ARG A 41 1.06 7.17 -2.03
CA ARG A 41 1.03 8.64 -2.08
C ARG A 41 -0.39 9.19 -1.98
N GLN A 42 -1.40 8.48 -2.48
CA GLN A 42 -2.79 8.93 -2.38
C GLN A 42 -3.36 8.89 -0.95
N VAL A 43 -2.70 8.17 -0.03
CA VAL A 43 -3.09 8.12 1.39
C VAL A 43 -3.07 9.50 2.06
N TYR A 44 -2.27 10.46 1.57
CA TYR A 44 -2.03 11.74 2.25
C TYR A 44 -3.04 12.82 1.87
N ARG A 45 -3.66 13.46 2.87
CA ARG A 45 -4.53 14.64 2.70
C ARG A 45 -3.77 15.81 2.08
N ASN A 46 -4.49 16.62 1.30
CA ASN A 46 -3.99 17.84 0.66
C ASN A 46 -2.85 17.64 -0.36
N MET A 47 -2.46 16.39 -0.64
CA MET A 47 -1.51 16.03 -1.70
C MET A 47 -2.28 15.43 -2.89
N ASP A 48 -2.97 16.26 -3.68
CA ASP A 48 -3.93 15.80 -4.70
C ASP A 48 -3.33 15.74 -6.10
N LEU A 49 -2.82 16.86 -6.61
CA LEU A 49 -2.23 17.00 -7.95
C LEU A 49 -0.93 16.19 -8.05
N GLY A 50 0.00 16.39 -7.10
CA GLY A 50 1.31 15.76 -7.14
C GLY A 50 1.27 14.24 -7.05
N THR A 51 0.29 13.70 -6.33
CA THR A 51 0.11 12.25 -6.13
C THR A 51 -0.82 11.63 -7.16
N GLY A 52 -1.63 12.47 -7.83
CA GLY A 52 -2.50 12.05 -8.88
C GLY A 52 -3.68 11.23 -8.43
N LYS A 53 -4.41 11.76 -7.46
CA LYS A 53 -5.67 11.16 -7.00
C LYS A 53 -6.73 11.18 -8.08
N ASP A 54 -6.73 12.24 -8.90
CA ASP A 54 -7.64 12.46 -10.03
C ASP A 54 -9.06 11.98 -9.68
N LEU A 55 -9.61 12.52 -8.58
CA LEU A 55 -10.83 12.02 -7.94
C LEU A 55 -12.06 12.08 -8.84
N ASP A 56 -12.03 12.94 -9.86
CA ASP A 56 -13.07 13.01 -10.88
C ASP A 56 -13.18 11.70 -11.69
N GLU A 57 -12.11 10.90 -11.79
CA GLU A 57 -12.14 9.58 -12.42
C GLU A 57 -13.00 8.57 -11.66
N TYR A 58 -13.44 8.88 -10.42
CA TYR A 58 -14.30 8.02 -9.60
C TYR A 58 -15.80 8.25 -9.83
N VAL A 59 -16.18 9.01 -10.86
CA VAL A 59 -17.59 9.22 -11.24
C VAL A 59 -17.90 8.47 -12.53
N VAL A 60 -18.88 7.57 -12.47
CA VAL A 60 -19.36 6.76 -13.60
C VAL A 60 -20.87 6.99 -13.73
N GLU A 61 -21.33 7.38 -14.92
CA GLU A 61 -22.75 7.69 -15.17
C GLU A 61 -23.36 8.69 -14.18
N GLY A 62 -22.56 9.67 -13.73
CA GLY A 62 -22.97 10.68 -12.74
C GLY A 62 -23.06 10.17 -11.30
N GLN A 63 -22.69 8.91 -11.05
CA GLN A 63 -22.65 8.29 -9.72
C GLN A 63 -21.21 8.15 -9.24
N GLN A 64 -20.98 8.52 -7.97
CA GLN A 64 -19.68 8.37 -7.34
C GLN A 64 -19.45 6.91 -6.95
N VAL A 65 -18.37 6.31 -7.44
CA VAL A 65 -17.87 5.02 -6.99
C VAL A 65 -17.12 5.22 -5.66
N PRO A 66 -17.55 4.57 -4.56
CA PRO A 66 -16.88 4.72 -3.28
C PRO A 66 -15.43 4.26 -3.34
N TYR A 67 -14.56 4.96 -2.61
CA TYR A 67 -13.15 4.64 -2.50
C TYR A 67 -12.64 4.70 -1.06
N HIS A 68 -11.59 3.92 -0.78
CA HIS A 68 -10.98 3.75 0.52
C HIS A 68 -9.46 3.97 0.44
N LEU A 69 -8.85 4.29 1.58
CA LEU A 69 -7.41 4.52 1.73
C LEU A 69 -6.84 5.68 0.89
N ILE A 70 -7.69 6.64 0.56
CA ILE A 70 -7.32 7.94 0.00
C ILE A 70 -7.65 8.98 1.08
N ASN A 71 -6.77 9.97 1.29
CA ASN A 71 -6.99 11.02 2.30
C ASN A 71 -7.16 10.50 3.74
N ILE A 72 -6.39 9.47 4.13
CA ILE A 72 -6.47 8.84 5.44
C ILE A 72 -5.37 9.27 6.42
N ALA A 73 -4.25 9.81 5.92
CA ALA A 73 -3.12 10.30 6.72
C ALA A 73 -2.82 11.77 6.41
N ASP A 74 -2.27 12.51 7.37
CA ASP A 74 -1.84 13.89 7.15
C ASP A 74 -0.45 13.95 6.51
N ALA A 75 -0.19 15.00 5.74
CA ALA A 75 1.16 15.25 5.23
C ALA A 75 2.17 15.33 6.40
N GLY A 76 3.35 14.72 6.23
CA GLY A 76 4.36 14.61 7.28
C GLY A 76 4.23 13.37 8.18
N TYR A 77 3.05 12.74 8.24
CA TYR A 77 2.89 11.45 8.92
C TYR A 77 3.65 10.33 8.18
N LYS A 78 4.27 9.40 8.92
CA LYS A 78 5.01 8.28 8.34
C LYS A 78 4.12 7.04 8.20
N TYR A 79 3.25 7.06 7.20
CA TYR A 79 2.38 5.93 6.89
C TYR A 79 3.16 4.75 6.31
N ASN A 80 3.04 3.58 6.91
CA ASN A 80 3.85 2.40 6.57
C ASN A 80 3.02 1.20 6.07
N VAL A 81 3.71 0.14 5.62
CA VAL A 81 3.06 -1.05 5.04
C VAL A 81 2.19 -1.83 6.04
N TYR A 82 2.54 -1.81 7.33
CA TYR A 82 1.76 -2.47 8.38
C TYR A 82 0.41 -1.78 8.56
N GLU A 83 0.43 -0.45 8.61
CA GLU A 83 -0.78 0.35 8.68
C GLU A 83 -1.64 0.16 7.42
N TYR A 84 -1.01 0.13 6.24
CA TYR A 84 -1.71 -0.18 5.00
C TYR A 84 -2.42 -1.53 5.04
N GLN A 85 -1.74 -2.60 5.46
CA GLN A 85 -2.35 -3.92 5.52
C GLN A 85 -3.54 -3.94 6.50
N ARG A 86 -3.37 -3.38 7.70
CA ARG A 86 -4.44 -3.25 8.70
C ARG A 86 -5.64 -2.50 8.12
N ASP A 87 -5.41 -1.34 7.52
CA ASP A 87 -6.48 -0.47 7.04
C ASP A 87 -7.13 -1.06 5.77
N PHE A 88 -6.38 -1.81 4.95
CA PHE A 88 -6.90 -2.60 3.85
C PHE A 88 -7.89 -3.64 4.33
N PHE A 89 -7.52 -4.49 5.30
CA PHE A 89 -8.42 -5.56 5.76
C PHE A 89 -9.66 -5.00 6.46
N LYS A 90 -9.51 -3.89 7.20
CA LYS A 90 -10.66 -3.16 7.76
C LYS A 90 -11.63 -2.68 6.68
N ALA A 91 -11.13 -2.08 5.60
CA ALA A 91 -11.98 -1.66 4.49
C ALA A 91 -12.59 -2.86 3.74
N PHE A 92 -11.80 -3.91 3.52
CA PHE A 92 -12.22 -5.13 2.85
C PHE A 92 -13.40 -5.82 3.55
N GLU A 93 -13.33 -5.96 4.88
CA GLU A 93 -14.41 -6.53 5.69
C GLU A 93 -15.64 -5.64 5.73
N ASP A 94 -15.45 -4.33 5.84
CA ASP A 94 -16.54 -3.35 5.84
C ASP A 94 -17.32 -3.37 4.52
N ILE A 95 -16.63 -3.44 3.39
CA ILE A 95 -17.23 -3.58 2.04
C ILE A 95 -18.02 -4.89 1.94
N HIS A 96 -17.44 -6.01 2.39
CA HIS A 96 -18.12 -7.31 2.40
C HIS A 96 -19.39 -7.29 3.24
N ARG A 97 -19.34 -6.66 4.42
CA ARG A 97 -20.49 -6.53 5.32
C ARG A 97 -21.63 -5.69 4.73
N ARG A 98 -21.33 -4.83 3.75
CA ARG A 98 -22.32 -4.06 2.97
C ARG A 98 -22.82 -4.81 1.72
N ASP A 99 -22.47 -6.09 1.54
CA ASP A 99 -22.75 -6.87 0.33
C ASP A 99 -22.23 -6.21 -0.96
N LYS A 100 -21.07 -5.54 -0.85
CA LYS A 100 -20.37 -4.89 -1.96
C LYS A 100 -19.11 -5.69 -2.33
N PHE A 101 -18.63 -5.52 -3.55
CA PHE A 101 -17.44 -6.23 -4.04
C PHE A 101 -16.15 -5.38 -3.90
N PRO A 102 -15.12 -5.82 -3.16
CA PRO A 102 -13.88 -5.04 -3.06
C PRO A 102 -13.04 -5.08 -4.33
N VAL A 103 -12.55 -3.90 -4.73
CA VAL A 103 -11.65 -3.74 -5.88
C VAL A 103 -10.38 -3.00 -5.43
N MET A 104 -9.27 -3.72 -5.29
CA MET A 104 -7.97 -3.11 -5.04
C MET A 104 -7.41 -2.51 -6.34
N CYS A 105 -7.11 -1.22 -6.36
CA CYS A 105 -6.52 -0.53 -7.51
C CYS A 105 -5.26 0.22 -7.11
N GLY A 106 -4.12 -0.02 -7.78
CA GLY A 106 -2.92 0.76 -7.51
C GLY A 106 -1.64 0.22 -8.13
N GLY A 107 -0.51 0.75 -7.66
CA GLY A 107 0.81 0.44 -8.22
C GLY A 107 1.93 0.28 -7.20
N THR A 108 1.63 0.39 -5.90
CA THR A 108 2.66 0.19 -4.86
C THR A 108 2.85 -1.31 -4.64
N GLY A 109 3.88 -1.89 -5.27
CA GLY A 109 4.14 -3.34 -5.23
C GLY A 109 4.16 -3.92 -3.82
N MET A 110 4.87 -3.25 -2.89
CA MET A 110 4.95 -3.69 -1.49
C MET A 110 3.59 -3.71 -0.77
N TYR A 111 2.67 -2.79 -1.09
CA TYR A 111 1.32 -2.78 -0.52
C TYR A 111 0.48 -3.94 -1.05
N ILE A 112 0.53 -4.16 -2.36
CA ILE A 112 -0.15 -5.28 -3.03
C ILE A 112 0.38 -6.61 -2.48
N GLU A 113 1.70 -6.78 -2.42
CA GLU A 113 2.34 -7.99 -1.89
C GLU A 113 2.03 -8.23 -0.42
N ALA A 114 2.00 -7.19 0.42
CA ALA A 114 1.66 -7.32 1.83
C ALA A 114 0.26 -7.90 2.02
N VAL A 115 -0.70 -7.49 1.20
CA VAL A 115 -2.07 -8.00 1.26
C VAL A 115 -2.16 -9.40 0.67
N LEU A 116 -1.65 -9.61 -0.54
CA LEU A 116 -1.88 -10.86 -1.29
C LEU A 116 -1.10 -12.06 -0.76
N ASN A 117 0.09 -11.84 -0.19
CA ASN A 117 0.90 -12.95 0.34
C ASN A 117 0.50 -13.35 1.76
N GLY A 118 -0.46 -12.66 2.39
CA GLY A 118 -0.96 -13.02 3.72
C GLY A 118 0.10 -12.99 4.82
N TYR A 119 1.22 -12.27 4.62
CA TYR A 119 2.21 -12.09 5.67
C TYR A 119 1.52 -11.45 6.86
N LYS A 120 1.52 -12.10 8.03
CA LYS A 120 1.06 -11.47 9.27
C LYS A 120 2.01 -10.33 9.62
N MET A 121 1.71 -9.12 9.14
CA MET A 121 2.54 -7.96 9.38
C MET A 121 2.05 -7.29 10.66
N ILE A 122 2.61 -7.70 11.80
CA ILE A 122 2.32 -7.08 13.09
C ILE A 122 3.13 -5.79 13.21
N GLN A 123 2.47 -4.72 13.66
CA GLN A 123 3.14 -3.45 13.91
C GLN A 123 4.05 -3.59 15.14
N VAL A 124 5.33 -3.89 14.89
CA VAL A 124 6.34 -3.92 15.97
C VAL A 124 6.79 -2.49 16.26
N PRO A 125 6.60 -1.96 17.48
CA PRO A 125 7.07 -0.63 17.85
C PRO A 125 8.59 -0.55 17.75
N SER A 126 9.11 0.64 17.48
CA SER A 126 10.55 0.88 17.55
C SER A 126 11.02 0.71 19.00
N ASN A 127 12.16 0.06 19.21
CA ASN A 127 12.81 -0.10 20.51
C ASN A 127 14.15 0.66 20.49
N PRO A 128 14.17 1.96 20.85
CA PRO A 128 15.38 2.77 20.80
C PRO A 128 16.54 2.20 21.63
N MET A 129 16.26 1.55 22.76
CA MET A 129 17.30 0.94 23.60
C MET A 129 17.95 -0.25 22.91
N LEU A 130 17.15 -1.14 22.31
CA LEU A 130 17.66 -2.28 21.55
C LEU A 130 18.48 -1.81 20.34
N ARG A 131 17.99 -0.79 19.61
CA ARG A 131 18.73 -0.21 18.48
C ARG A 131 20.08 0.34 18.91
N LYS A 132 20.13 1.12 19.99
CA LYS A 132 21.38 1.66 20.53
C LYS A 132 22.36 0.56 20.97
N LYS A 133 21.84 -0.53 21.55
CA LYS A 133 22.66 -1.70 21.94
C LYS A 133 23.27 -2.40 20.73
N LEU A 134 22.53 -2.49 19.63
CA LEU A 134 22.94 -3.20 18.41
C LEU A 134 23.72 -2.32 17.41
N GLU A 135 23.76 -1.01 17.61
CA GLU A 135 24.35 -0.07 16.66
C GLU A 135 25.87 -0.26 16.49
N SER A 136 26.56 -0.65 17.57
CA SER A 136 27.99 -0.93 17.56
C SER A 136 28.36 -2.26 16.87
N ASN A 137 27.41 -3.18 16.71
CA ASN A 137 27.69 -4.50 16.14
C ASN A 137 28.02 -4.43 14.65
N THR A 138 28.84 -5.37 14.18
CA THR A 138 29.11 -5.57 12.75
C THR A 138 27.90 -6.22 12.06
N LEU A 139 27.83 -6.16 10.73
CA LEU A 139 26.73 -6.80 9.99
C LEU A 139 26.72 -8.32 10.18
N ASP A 140 27.91 -8.94 10.24
CA ASP A 140 28.07 -10.37 10.46
C ASP A 140 27.64 -10.78 11.87
N GLU A 141 27.95 -9.97 12.89
CA GLU A 141 27.45 -10.19 14.25
C GLU A 141 25.92 -10.11 14.31
N LEU A 142 25.32 -9.11 13.66
CA LEU A 142 23.86 -8.96 13.61
C LEU A 142 23.21 -10.12 12.86
N ALA A 143 23.81 -10.61 11.77
CA ALA A 143 23.36 -11.79 11.07
C ALA A 143 23.46 -13.06 11.93
N GLY A 144 24.52 -13.18 12.73
CA GLY A 144 24.69 -14.23 13.73
C GLY A 144 23.58 -14.21 14.78
N VAL A 145 23.27 -13.03 15.34
CA VAL A 145 22.15 -12.86 16.28
C VAL A 145 20.83 -13.28 15.63
N LEU A 146 20.53 -12.76 14.44
CA LEU A 146 19.26 -13.04 13.77
C LEU A 146 19.10 -14.52 13.39
N SER A 147 20.17 -15.17 12.92
CA SER A 147 20.16 -16.60 12.59
C SER A 147 20.00 -17.52 13.80
N SER A 148 20.34 -17.05 15.00
CA SER A 148 20.06 -17.76 16.25
C SER A 148 18.59 -17.67 16.68
N MET A 149 17.85 -16.66 16.19
CA MET A 149 16.44 -16.44 16.55
C MET A 149 15.48 -17.12 15.57
N LYS A 150 15.84 -17.18 14.29
CA LYS A 150 15.02 -17.79 13.24
C LYS A 150 15.84 -18.35 12.09
N ARG A 151 15.20 -19.16 11.26
CA ARG A 151 15.77 -19.55 9.96
C ARG A 151 15.73 -18.37 9.00
N LEU A 152 16.90 -17.97 8.51
CA LEU A 152 17.00 -16.97 7.45
C LEU A 152 16.54 -17.59 6.13
N HIS A 153 15.44 -17.10 5.58
CA HIS A 153 14.92 -17.55 4.29
C HIS A 153 15.54 -16.81 3.09
N ASN A 154 16.16 -15.65 3.33
CA ASN A 154 16.90 -14.86 2.35
C ASN A 154 17.95 -13.98 3.04
N THR A 155 18.81 -13.32 2.27
CA THR A 155 19.86 -12.41 2.76
C THR A 155 19.41 -10.95 2.86
N THR A 156 18.21 -10.60 2.37
CA THR A 156 17.77 -9.19 2.32
C THR A 156 17.53 -8.59 3.70
N GLU A 157 17.21 -9.42 4.70
CA GLU A 157 17.09 -9.02 6.11
C GLU A 157 18.42 -8.58 6.72
N VAL A 158 19.54 -9.02 6.16
CA VAL A 158 20.91 -8.72 6.62
C VAL A 158 21.74 -7.96 5.59
N ASP A 159 21.09 -7.34 4.60
CA ASP A 159 21.74 -6.55 3.54
C ASP A 159 22.31 -5.21 4.06
N THR A 160 21.71 -4.67 5.12
CA THR A 160 22.20 -3.45 5.78
C THR A 160 22.05 -3.57 7.29
N LYS A 161 22.91 -2.89 8.06
CA LYS A 161 22.79 -2.85 9.53
C LYS A 161 21.39 -2.42 9.99
N LYS A 162 20.81 -1.42 9.33
CA LYS A 162 19.46 -0.94 9.66
C LYS A 162 18.38 -2.00 9.45
N ARG A 163 18.47 -2.80 8.38
CA ARG A 163 17.55 -3.92 8.15
C ARG A 163 17.78 -5.04 9.17
N ALA A 164 19.03 -5.40 9.45
CA ALA A 164 19.36 -6.45 10.41
C ALA A 164 18.87 -6.09 11.82
N ILE A 165 19.11 -4.85 12.27
CA ILE A 165 18.61 -4.36 13.56
C ILE A 165 17.09 -4.38 13.61
N ARG A 166 16.39 -3.97 12.53
CA ARG A 166 14.92 -4.03 12.48
C ARG A 166 14.41 -5.47 12.51
N ALA A 167 15.07 -6.39 11.83
CA ALA A 167 14.71 -7.80 11.85
C ALA A 167 14.86 -8.38 13.27
N ILE A 168 15.98 -8.12 13.95
CA ILE A 168 16.19 -8.54 15.35
C ILE A 168 15.14 -7.91 16.27
N GLU A 169 14.82 -6.63 16.09
CA GLU A 169 13.76 -5.93 16.85
C GLU A 169 12.39 -6.60 16.66
N ILE A 170 12.06 -7.02 15.44
CA ILE A 170 10.84 -7.76 15.12
C ILE A 170 10.82 -9.14 15.80
N GLU A 171 11.88 -9.93 15.64
CA GLU A 171 11.94 -11.28 16.23
C GLU A 171 11.93 -11.22 17.77
N THR A 172 12.60 -10.24 18.37
CA THR A 172 12.59 -10.03 19.83
C THR A 172 11.18 -9.72 20.33
N TYR A 173 10.43 -8.92 19.56
CA TYR A 173 9.06 -8.59 19.89
C TYR A 173 8.14 -9.81 19.79
N TYR A 174 8.29 -10.65 18.77
CA TYR A 174 7.52 -11.89 18.63
C TYR A 174 7.76 -12.89 19.76
N GLN A 175 9.00 -13.04 20.21
CA GLN A 175 9.32 -13.93 21.34
C GLN A 175 8.68 -13.46 22.66
N SER A 176 8.44 -12.15 22.80
CA SER A 176 7.87 -11.55 24.01
C SER A 176 6.35 -11.37 23.97
N HIS A 177 5.73 -11.55 22.79
CA HIS A 177 4.29 -11.41 22.59
C HIS A 177 3.73 -12.58 21.73
N PRO A 178 3.83 -13.83 22.22
CA PRO A 178 3.36 -15.01 21.48
C PRO A 178 1.84 -14.99 21.22
N GLU A 179 1.08 -14.20 21.98
CA GLU A 179 -0.37 -14.04 21.87
C GLU A 179 -0.84 -13.21 20.67
N ILE A 180 0.07 -12.58 19.92
CA ILE A 180 -0.31 -11.78 18.75
C ILE A 180 -0.60 -12.71 17.57
N GLU A 181 -1.79 -13.31 17.57
CA GLU A 181 -2.39 -13.91 16.39
C GLU A 181 -3.24 -12.88 15.67
N VAL A 182 -2.73 -12.40 14.53
CA VAL A 182 -3.57 -11.69 13.56
C VAL A 182 -4.14 -12.76 12.62
N GLU A 183 -5.43 -13.05 12.76
CA GLU A 183 -6.18 -13.75 11.72
C GLU A 183 -6.50 -12.75 10.60
N LEU A 184 -6.04 -13.05 9.38
CA LEU A 184 -6.38 -12.27 8.20
C LEU A 184 -7.48 -13.01 7.44
N PRO A 185 -8.50 -12.31 6.92
CA PRO A 185 -9.50 -12.88 6.04
C PRO A 185 -8.86 -13.63 4.87
N GLU A 186 -9.43 -14.79 4.51
CA GLU A 186 -9.00 -15.52 3.33
C GLU A 186 -9.26 -14.70 2.06
N LEU A 187 -8.23 -14.51 1.24
CA LEU A 187 -8.34 -13.81 -0.04
C LEU A 187 -8.33 -14.81 -1.20
N ARG A 188 -9.29 -14.64 -2.10
CA ARG A 188 -9.42 -15.34 -3.38
C ARG A 188 -9.39 -14.28 -4.50
N PRO A 189 -8.21 -13.74 -4.82
CA PRO A 189 -8.09 -12.61 -5.72
C PRO A 189 -8.19 -13.01 -7.19
N LEU A 190 -8.85 -12.17 -7.99
CA LEU A 190 -8.66 -12.12 -9.44
C LEU A 190 -7.69 -10.98 -9.76
N ILE A 191 -6.53 -11.29 -10.32
CA ILE A 191 -5.46 -10.31 -10.56
C ILE A 191 -5.39 -9.93 -12.04
N ILE A 192 -5.51 -8.63 -12.33
CA ILE A 192 -5.43 -8.04 -13.66
C ILE A 192 -4.27 -7.05 -13.70
N GLY A 193 -3.30 -7.31 -14.57
CA GLY A 193 -2.18 -6.40 -14.84
C GLY A 193 -2.44 -5.55 -16.08
N VAL A 194 -2.50 -4.23 -15.93
CA VAL A 194 -2.63 -3.29 -17.05
C VAL A 194 -1.27 -3.04 -17.66
N HIS A 195 -1.05 -3.63 -18.84
CA HIS A 195 0.15 -3.43 -19.62
C HIS A 195 0.05 -2.19 -20.51
N ILE A 196 1.14 -1.43 -20.63
CA ILE A 196 1.26 -0.30 -21.54
C ILE A 196 2.65 -0.29 -22.14
N ASP A 197 2.72 0.04 -23.43
CA ASP A 197 4.00 0.26 -24.11
C ASP A 197 4.85 1.31 -23.38
N ARG A 198 6.17 1.07 -23.33
CA ARG A 198 7.10 1.88 -22.54
C ARG A 198 7.18 3.32 -23.04
N GLU A 199 7.20 3.53 -24.35
CA GLU A 199 7.34 4.87 -24.93
C GLU A 199 6.03 5.65 -24.80
N LYS A 200 4.89 5.01 -25.11
CA LYS A 200 3.57 5.61 -24.83
C LYS A 200 3.40 5.99 -23.36
N ARG A 201 3.91 5.17 -22.43
CA ARG A 201 3.88 5.49 -20.99
C ARG A 201 4.71 6.72 -20.66
N ARG A 202 5.92 6.85 -21.23
CA ARG A 202 6.79 8.02 -21.01
C ARG A 202 6.15 9.31 -21.52
N GLU A 203 5.51 9.24 -22.68
CA GLU A 203 4.76 10.37 -23.24
C GLU A 203 3.62 10.79 -22.31
N LYS A 204 2.80 9.84 -21.86
CA LYS A 204 1.70 10.11 -20.92
C LYS A 204 2.20 10.71 -19.60
N ILE A 205 3.28 10.16 -19.03
CA ILE A 205 3.89 10.70 -17.79
C ILE A 205 4.32 12.16 -18.01
N THR A 206 4.99 12.43 -19.14
CA THR A 206 5.48 13.78 -19.47
C THR A 206 4.33 14.77 -19.64
N GLN A 207 3.29 14.40 -20.38
CA GLN A 207 2.11 15.22 -20.59
C GLN A 207 1.39 15.51 -19.27
N ARG A 208 1.17 14.48 -18.45
CA ARG A 208 0.48 14.59 -17.16
C ARG A 208 1.25 15.48 -16.18
N LEU A 209 2.58 15.36 -16.12
CA LEU A 209 3.42 16.25 -15.32
C LEU A 209 3.27 17.72 -15.77
N ARG A 210 3.32 17.98 -17.08
CA ARG A 210 3.14 19.34 -17.63
C ARG A 210 1.76 19.91 -17.30
N SER A 211 0.70 19.09 -17.37
CA SER A 211 -0.66 19.52 -17.01
C SER A 211 -0.73 19.94 -15.55
N ARG A 212 -0.25 19.08 -14.65
CA ARG A 212 -0.27 19.33 -13.19
C ARG A 212 0.53 20.57 -12.79
N LEU A 213 1.69 20.79 -13.43
CA LEU A 213 2.46 22.01 -13.22
C LEU A 213 1.66 23.27 -13.58
N LYS A 214 0.83 23.21 -14.64
CA LYS A 214 -0.05 24.32 -15.03
C LYS A 214 -1.28 24.46 -14.12
N GLU A 215 -1.79 23.34 -13.61
CA GLU A 215 -2.94 23.28 -12.68
C GLU A 215 -2.61 23.71 -11.25
N GLY A 216 -1.34 24.03 -10.96
CA GLY A 216 -0.92 24.57 -9.69
C GLY A 216 -0.29 23.57 -8.73
N MET A 217 0.36 22.51 -9.25
CA MET A 217 1.07 21.53 -8.42
C MET A 217 2.18 22.18 -7.57
N VAL A 218 2.81 23.25 -8.05
CA VAL A 218 3.83 23.98 -7.27
C VAL A 218 3.19 24.68 -6.08
N GLU A 219 2.03 25.28 -6.28
CA GLU A 219 1.23 25.96 -5.27
C GLU A 219 0.69 24.98 -4.24
N GLU A 220 0.29 23.77 -4.66
CA GLU A 220 -0.04 22.66 -3.75
C GLU A 220 1.13 22.36 -2.82
N VAL A 221 2.34 22.17 -3.37
CA VAL A 221 3.54 21.88 -2.56
C VAL A 221 3.85 23.02 -1.59
N LYS A 222 3.75 24.29 -2.03
CA LYS A 222 3.97 25.45 -1.15
C LYS A 222 3.00 25.46 0.03
N ARG A 223 1.69 25.24 -0.22
CA ARG A 223 0.68 25.17 0.84
C ARG A 223 0.96 24.05 1.84
N ILE A 224 1.38 22.87 1.37
CA ILE A 224 1.72 21.76 2.27
C ILE A 224 2.90 22.13 3.17
N LEU A 225 3.93 22.78 2.62
CA LEU A 225 5.11 23.20 3.40
C LEU A 225 4.80 24.28 4.45
N GLU A 226 3.72 25.02 4.30
CA GLU A 226 3.24 25.97 5.32
C GLU A 226 2.44 25.28 6.44
N LEU A 227 1.94 24.05 6.20
CA LEU A 227 1.10 23.28 7.12
C LEU A 227 1.85 22.24 7.96
N VAL A 228 3.07 21.87 7.56
CA VAL A 228 3.92 20.83 8.19
C VAL A 228 5.09 21.47 8.91
#